data_AF-A0A6L4ZI37-F1
#
_entry.id   AF-A0A6L4ZI37-F1
#
_cell.length_a   1.000
_cell.length_b   1.000
_cell.length_c   1.000
_cell.angle_alpha   90.00
_cell.angle_beta   90.00
_cell.angle_gamma   90.00
#
_symmetry.space_group_name_H-M   'P 1'
#
loop_
_entity.id
_entity.type
_entity.pdbx_description
1 polymer ?
#
loop_
_entity_poly.entity_id
_entity_poly.type
_entity_poly.pdbx_seq_one_letter_code
_entity_poly.pdbx_strand_id
1 'polypeptide(L)'
;MVDTPSTNQGNGVRNFKLKSIQIVAGLIISSLALIVIIGWYTHKTALVQIFPSLVPMQYNTALTFLFCSIAFLAVIYKHLKIARFASLMVLLISLLTMVQYIFNVNFGIDQLFVKPFTIVQTSHPGRMSPITSVCFIFIGTSLLSLNTLVPFRYRTFVIEALGVSTLVLSLMALFGYLTGIRTYGWSNYTKMAVHTAACFTILTVGIFARLFESPIKEQEQHQIKHRKSLFVGIGAFLVFLLLWQALGNQERVALEGKIKSQTESIKLFIDSQIKTREDALIRMAKRREIRFDMPKEEWEADATAYLASYQGFQAIEWVDSSYIVRWIMPREGNESAQDFNLALEPHRKEALERSKENKQIMFTQIVELKQGGKGFLLYVPIYSNNNFSGFILGVFRVSTLFRFLLQENN
;
A
#
# COMPACT_ATOMS: atom_id res chain seq x y z
N MET A 1 -8.30 20.54 69.92
CA MET A 1 -7.74 20.01 68.66
C MET A 1 -8.66 18.90 68.21
N VAL A 2 -9.45 19.18 67.16
CA VAL A 2 -10.50 18.28 66.68
C VAL A 2 -9.88 17.39 65.60
N ASP A 3 -9.83 16.08 65.86
CA ASP A 3 -9.51 15.07 64.87
C ASP A 3 -10.54 15.13 63.73
N THR A 4 -10.09 15.41 62.51
CA THR A 4 -10.92 15.34 61.30
C THR A 4 -10.90 13.92 60.72
N PRO A 5 -12.01 13.15 60.75
CA PRO A 5 -12.08 11.78 60.21
C PRO A 5 -12.39 11.71 58.70
N SER A 6 -12.38 12.82 57.97
CA SER A 6 -12.98 12.93 56.63
C SER A 6 -12.13 12.32 55.50
N THR A 7 -10.85 12.05 55.70
CA THR A 7 -9.96 11.50 54.66
C THR A 7 -10.10 9.99 54.44
N ASN A 8 -10.54 9.24 55.46
CA ASN A 8 -10.64 7.77 55.38
C ASN A 8 -11.91 7.28 54.64
N GLN A 9 -13.04 7.98 54.77
CA GLN A 9 -14.28 7.60 54.08
C GLN A 9 -14.20 7.80 52.55
N GLY A 10 -13.57 8.89 52.09
CA GLY A 10 -13.40 9.19 50.66
C GLY A 10 -12.50 8.18 49.92
N ASN A 11 -11.44 7.69 50.59
CA ASN A 11 -10.55 6.68 50.02
C ASN A 11 -11.22 5.30 49.89
N GLY A 12 -12.08 4.93 50.85
CA GLY A 12 -12.86 3.67 50.78
C GLY A 12 -13.81 3.62 49.59
N VAL A 13 -14.58 4.69 49.36
CA VAL A 13 -15.51 4.79 48.23
C VAL A 13 -14.77 4.79 46.88
N ARG A 14 -13.63 5.50 46.79
CA ARG A 14 -12.80 5.53 45.57
C ARG A 14 -12.25 4.14 45.23
N ASN A 15 -11.69 3.43 46.21
CA ASN A 15 -11.14 2.10 46.01
C ASN A 15 -12.21 1.07 45.65
N PHE A 16 -13.42 1.20 46.22
CA PHE A 16 -14.55 0.35 45.83
C PHE A 16 -14.95 0.56 44.36
N LYS A 17 -15.09 1.82 43.92
CA LYS A 17 -15.43 2.14 42.51
C LYS A 17 -14.36 1.64 41.53
N LEU A 18 -13.07 1.81 41.84
CA LEU A 18 -11.98 1.33 40.99
C LEU A 18 -11.97 -0.20 40.87
N LYS A 19 -12.19 -0.92 41.97
CA LYS A 19 -12.30 -2.39 41.96
C LYS A 19 -13.47 -2.87 41.11
N SER A 20 -14.64 -2.23 41.22
CA SER A 20 -15.80 -2.55 40.37
C SER A 20 -15.50 -2.37 38.89
N ILE A 21 -14.85 -1.26 38.50
CA ILE A 21 -14.45 -1.01 37.11
C ILE A 21 -13.50 -2.10 36.60
N GLN A 22 -12.53 -2.52 37.41
CA GLN A 22 -11.59 -3.58 37.05
C GLN A 22 -12.29 -4.93 36.83
N ILE A 23 -13.24 -5.29 37.70
CA ILE A 23 -14.01 -6.55 37.57
C ILE A 23 -14.85 -6.51 36.29
N VAL A 24 -15.56 -5.41 36.04
CA VAL A 24 -16.36 -5.24 34.82
C VAL A 24 -15.50 -5.33 33.57
N ALA A 25 -14.33 -4.69 33.56
CA ALA A 25 -13.37 -4.79 32.46
C ALA A 25 -12.92 -6.24 32.19
N GLY A 26 -12.56 -6.99 33.24
CA GLY A 26 -12.20 -8.40 33.13
C GLY A 26 -13.35 -9.26 32.56
N LEU A 27 -14.57 -9.07 33.06
CA LEU A 27 -15.75 -9.79 32.60
C LEU A 27 -16.06 -9.50 31.14
N ILE A 28 -16.04 -8.23 30.70
CA ILE A 28 -16.27 -7.85 29.29
C ILE A 28 -15.26 -8.56 28.37
N ILE A 29 -13.97 -8.55 28.71
CA ILE A 29 -12.92 -9.20 27.91
C ILE A 29 -13.13 -10.71 27.87
N SER A 30 -13.48 -11.32 29.02
CA SER A 30 -13.75 -12.76 29.09
C SER A 30 -14.95 -13.15 28.23
N SER A 31 -16.04 -12.40 28.31
CA SER A 31 -17.25 -12.63 27.51
C SER A 31 -16.96 -12.50 26.03
N LEU A 32 -16.24 -11.46 25.61
CA LEU A 32 -15.89 -11.28 24.20
C LEU A 32 -14.97 -12.39 23.69
N ALA A 33 -13.98 -12.80 24.47
CA ALA A 33 -13.10 -13.92 24.14
C ALA A 33 -13.88 -15.23 23.95
N LEU A 34 -14.82 -15.53 24.85
CA LEU A 34 -15.68 -16.71 24.74
C LEU A 34 -16.58 -16.66 23.51
N ILE A 35 -17.18 -15.51 23.21
CA ILE A 35 -18.00 -15.32 21.99
C ILE A 35 -17.19 -15.64 20.74
N VAL A 36 -15.96 -15.13 20.64
CA VAL A 36 -15.09 -15.37 19.48
C VAL A 36 -14.67 -16.84 19.40
N ILE A 37 -14.32 -17.48 20.52
CA ILE A 37 -14.02 -18.92 20.57
C ILE A 37 -15.20 -19.75 20.08
N ILE A 38 -16.42 -19.44 20.53
CA ILE A 38 -17.66 -20.09 20.06
C ILE A 38 -17.86 -19.81 18.56
N GLY A 39 -17.58 -18.59 18.10
CA GLY A 39 -17.63 -18.21 16.69
C GLY A 39 -16.75 -19.07 15.80
N TRP A 40 -15.56 -19.43 16.28
CA TRP A 40 -14.65 -20.33 15.57
C TRP A 40 -15.16 -21.77 15.47
N TYR A 41 -15.76 -22.31 16.53
CA TYR A 41 -16.35 -23.66 16.50
C TYR A 41 -17.66 -23.75 15.70
N THR A 42 -18.45 -22.68 15.69
CA THR A 42 -19.76 -22.64 14.99
C THR A 42 -19.64 -22.17 13.54
N HIS A 43 -18.44 -21.82 13.09
CA HIS A 43 -18.16 -21.26 11.75
C HIS A 43 -18.99 -20.01 11.41
N LYS A 44 -19.42 -19.24 12.42
CA LYS A 44 -20.20 -18.01 12.24
C LYS A 44 -19.27 -16.79 12.19
N THR A 45 -19.11 -16.22 11.00
CA THR A 45 -18.27 -15.02 10.78
C THR A 45 -18.68 -13.84 11.67
N ALA A 46 -19.97 -13.63 11.89
CA ALA A 46 -20.50 -12.53 12.71
C ALA A 46 -20.05 -12.55 14.19
N LEU A 47 -19.61 -13.70 14.70
CA LEU A 47 -19.10 -13.83 16.07
C LEU A 47 -17.58 -13.59 16.16
N VAL A 48 -16.89 -13.67 15.03
CA VAL A 48 -15.42 -13.54 14.92
C VAL A 48 -15.03 -12.19 14.32
N GLN A 49 -15.95 -11.53 13.61
CA GLN A 49 -15.80 -10.25 12.94
C GLN A 49 -16.97 -9.34 13.30
N ILE A 50 -16.67 -8.06 13.59
CA ILE A 50 -17.73 -7.05 13.75
C ILE A 50 -18.39 -6.74 12.40
N PHE A 51 -17.59 -6.71 11.32
CA PHE A 51 -18.07 -6.41 9.97
C PHE A 51 -17.36 -7.32 8.97
N PRO A 52 -18.01 -7.81 7.91
CA PRO A 52 -17.43 -8.80 6.99
C PRO A 52 -16.13 -8.37 6.27
N SER A 53 -15.93 -7.07 6.09
CA SER A 53 -14.72 -6.49 5.48
C SER A 53 -13.56 -6.31 6.46
N LEU A 54 -13.81 -6.48 7.77
CA LEU A 54 -12.81 -6.30 8.83
C LEU A 54 -12.12 -7.60 9.18
N VAL A 55 -10.92 -7.45 9.75
CA VAL A 55 -10.07 -8.57 10.13
C VAL A 55 -10.76 -9.39 11.24
N PRO A 56 -10.84 -10.73 11.10
CA PRO A 56 -11.35 -11.60 12.15
C PRO A 56 -10.37 -11.68 13.32
N MET A 57 -10.88 -11.68 14.55
CA MET A 57 -10.05 -12.02 15.70
C MET A 57 -9.76 -13.52 15.70
N GLN A 58 -8.49 -13.87 15.54
CA GLN A 58 -8.04 -15.26 15.48
C GLN A 58 -8.33 -16.02 16.78
N TYR A 59 -8.50 -17.34 16.68
CA TYR A 59 -8.77 -18.20 17.84
C TYR A 59 -7.72 -18.03 18.92
N ASN A 60 -6.44 -18.09 18.55
CA ASN A 60 -5.32 -17.93 19.49
C ASN A 60 -5.33 -16.55 20.17
N THR A 61 -5.77 -15.50 19.47
CA THR A 61 -5.95 -14.17 20.06
C THR A 61 -7.03 -14.21 21.15
N ALA A 62 -8.19 -14.81 20.85
CA ALA A 62 -9.30 -14.92 21.81
C ALA A 62 -8.91 -15.76 23.03
N LEU A 63 -8.27 -16.91 22.83
CA LEU A 63 -7.75 -17.75 23.90
C LEU A 63 -6.74 -16.98 24.79
N THR A 64 -5.86 -16.20 24.18
CA THR A 64 -4.87 -15.40 24.93
C THR A 64 -5.54 -14.29 25.74
N PHE A 65 -6.59 -13.64 25.23
CA PHE A 65 -7.38 -12.69 26.02
C PHE A 65 -8.15 -13.35 27.16
N LEU A 66 -8.65 -14.57 26.97
CA LEU A 66 -9.30 -15.32 28.04
C LEU A 66 -8.30 -15.55 29.18
N PHE A 67 -7.07 -15.98 28.89
CA PHE A 67 -6.01 -16.07 29.89
C PHE A 67 -5.65 -14.71 30.51
N CYS A 68 -5.59 -13.63 29.73
CA CYS A 68 -5.36 -12.29 30.27
C CYS A 68 -6.43 -11.88 31.27
N SER A 69 -7.72 -12.11 30.96
CA SER A 69 -8.83 -11.80 31.86
C SER A 69 -8.79 -12.66 33.12
N ILE A 70 -8.55 -13.97 32.99
CA ILE A 70 -8.39 -14.88 34.13
C ILE A 70 -7.23 -14.41 35.02
N ALA A 71 -6.09 -14.06 34.44
CA ALA A 71 -4.94 -13.54 35.17
C ALA A 71 -5.30 -12.24 35.92
N PHE A 72 -5.95 -11.30 35.24
CA PHE A 72 -6.31 -10.00 35.80
C PHE A 72 -7.34 -10.12 36.94
N LEU A 73 -8.40 -10.92 36.76
CA LEU A 73 -9.37 -11.21 37.81
C LEU A 73 -8.74 -11.96 38.99
N ALA A 74 -7.88 -12.95 38.72
CA ALA A 74 -7.16 -13.68 39.77
C ALA A 74 -6.25 -12.76 40.61
N VAL A 75 -5.65 -11.71 40.02
CA VAL A 75 -4.92 -10.67 40.76
C VAL A 75 -5.85 -9.92 41.73
N ILE A 76 -7.05 -9.56 41.28
CA ILE A 76 -8.04 -8.80 42.08
C ILE A 76 -8.51 -9.63 43.28
N TYR A 77 -8.76 -10.93 43.08
CA TYR A 77 -9.19 -11.86 44.13
C TYR A 77 -8.02 -12.50 44.91
N LYS A 78 -6.77 -12.09 44.65
CA LYS A 78 -5.54 -12.58 45.31
C LYS A 78 -5.25 -14.07 45.10
N HIS A 79 -5.77 -14.69 44.04
CA HIS A 79 -5.41 -16.05 43.63
C HIS A 79 -4.10 -16.08 42.83
N LEU A 80 -2.97 -15.83 43.50
CA LEU A 80 -1.67 -15.57 42.86
C LEU A 80 -1.15 -16.74 41.99
N LYS A 81 -1.44 -18.00 42.36
CA LYS A 81 -1.02 -19.17 41.56
C LYS A 81 -1.71 -19.19 40.19
N ILE A 82 -3.02 -18.95 40.17
CA ILE A 82 -3.83 -18.88 38.95
C ILE A 82 -3.36 -17.70 38.10
N ALA A 83 -3.15 -16.54 38.73
CA ALA A 83 -2.69 -15.33 38.03
C ALA A 83 -1.33 -15.53 37.34
N ARG A 84 -0.37 -16.17 38.03
CA ARG A 84 0.95 -16.48 37.47
C ARG A 84 0.87 -17.48 36.33
N PHE A 85 0.14 -18.58 36.51
CA PHE A 85 -0.04 -19.59 35.47
C PHE A 85 -0.65 -19.00 34.21
N ALA A 86 -1.76 -18.27 34.34
CA ALA A 86 -2.42 -17.63 33.21
C ALA A 86 -1.52 -16.59 32.52
N SER A 87 -0.77 -15.78 33.28
CA SER A 87 0.20 -14.82 32.71
C SER A 87 1.33 -15.50 31.94
N LEU A 88 1.83 -16.65 32.44
CA LEU A 88 2.84 -17.45 31.76
C LEU A 88 2.31 -18.06 30.45
N MET A 89 1.05 -18.51 30.42
CA MET A 89 0.42 -19.00 29.20
C MET A 89 0.30 -17.90 28.14
N VAL A 90 -0.09 -16.68 28.55
CA VAL A 90 -0.12 -15.51 27.65
C VAL A 90 1.26 -15.27 27.04
N LEU A 91 2.31 -15.24 27.85
CA LEU A 91 3.68 -15.04 27.38
C LEU A 91 4.14 -16.16 26.45
N LEU A 92 3.88 -17.41 26.81
CA LEU A 92 4.28 -18.58 26.02
C LEU A 92 3.67 -18.53 24.62
N ILE A 93 2.34 -18.36 24.51
CA ILE A 93 1.64 -18.33 23.22
C ILE A 93 2.15 -17.15 22.36
N SER A 94 2.34 -15.99 22.98
CA SER A 94 2.73 -14.76 22.28
C SER A 94 4.19 -14.78 21.81
N LEU A 95 5.10 -15.29 22.65
CA LEU A 95 6.51 -15.45 22.30
C LEU A 95 6.69 -16.51 21.21
N LEU A 96 6.01 -17.66 21.31
CA LEU A 96 6.05 -18.67 20.25
C LEU A 96 5.54 -18.10 18.93
N THR A 97 4.46 -17.32 18.95
CA THR A 97 3.97 -16.64 17.74
C THR A 97 5.02 -15.68 17.17
N MET A 98 5.70 -14.91 18.02
CA MET A 98 6.75 -13.99 17.57
C MET A 98 7.96 -14.73 16.96
N VAL A 99 8.37 -15.85 17.56
CA VAL A 99 9.41 -16.73 17.01
C VAL A 99 9.02 -17.26 15.63
N GLN A 100 7.76 -17.65 15.44
CA GLN A 100 7.26 -18.07 14.12
C GLN A 100 7.41 -16.96 13.06
N TYR A 101 7.24 -15.68 13.44
CA TYR A 101 7.43 -14.56 12.53
C TYR A 101 8.91 -14.26 12.25
N ILE A 102 9.76 -14.27 13.27
CA ILE A 102 11.19 -13.93 13.14
C ILE A 102 11.95 -14.97 12.33
N PHE A 103 11.72 -16.26 12.62
CA PHE A 103 12.42 -17.37 11.96
C PHE A 103 11.67 -17.93 10.75
N ASN A 104 10.49 -17.39 10.43
CA ASN A 104 9.61 -17.88 9.38
C ASN A 104 9.29 -19.39 9.50
N VAL A 105 9.19 -19.89 10.74
CA VAL A 105 8.86 -21.29 11.04
C VAL A 105 7.37 -21.41 11.36
N ASN A 106 6.75 -22.54 11.01
CA ASN A 106 5.39 -22.86 11.41
C ASN A 106 5.40 -24.01 12.43
N PHE A 107 5.06 -23.72 13.68
CA PHE A 107 4.96 -24.73 14.74
C PHE A 107 3.61 -25.46 14.75
N GLY A 108 2.64 -25.03 13.93
CA GLY A 108 1.29 -25.61 13.89
C GLY A 108 0.38 -25.16 15.04
N ILE A 109 0.88 -24.34 15.98
CA ILE A 109 0.08 -23.82 17.11
C ILE A 109 -1.11 -22.97 16.65
N ASP A 110 -1.04 -22.39 15.45
CA ASP A 110 -2.06 -21.52 14.86
C ASP A 110 -3.31 -22.28 14.43
N GLN A 111 -3.22 -23.61 14.29
CA GLN A 111 -4.30 -24.49 13.82
C GLN A 111 -4.56 -25.66 14.76
N LEU A 112 -3.91 -25.67 15.94
CA LEU A 112 -3.96 -26.79 16.88
C LEU A 112 -5.37 -27.10 17.36
N PHE A 113 -6.18 -26.08 17.61
CA PHE A 113 -7.54 -26.23 18.16
C PHE A 113 -8.63 -26.12 17.10
N VAL A 114 -8.47 -25.20 16.14
CA VAL A 114 -9.47 -24.94 15.08
C VAL A 114 -8.75 -24.60 13.77
N LYS A 115 -9.23 -25.17 12.67
CA LYS A 115 -8.78 -24.80 11.33
C LYS A 115 -9.43 -23.47 10.90
N PRO A 116 -8.66 -22.47 10.45
CA PRO A 116 -9.20 -21.18 10.06
C PRO A 116 -10.12 -21.29 8.84
N PHE A 117 -11.38 -20.86 8.97
CA PHE A 117 -12.36 -20.86 7.86
C PHE A 117 -12.47 -19.50 7.14
N THR A 118 -11.79 -18.46 7.63
CA THR A 118 -11.74 -17.12 7.03
C THR A 118 -10.31 -16.60 6.98
N ILE A 119 -9.92 -16.03 5.83
CA ILE A 119 -8.55 -15.54 5.54
C ILE A 119 -8.54 -14.05 5.15
N VAL A 120 -9.60 -13.31 5.47
CA VAL A 120 -9.73 -11.90 5.09
C VAL A 120 -8.64 -11.06 5.76
N GLN A 121 -7.73 -10.49 4.95
CA GLN A 121 -6.61 -9.63 5.37
C GLN A 121 -5.67 -10.30 6.41
N THR A 122 -5.49 -11.61 6.32
CA THR A 122 -4.51 -12.36 7.12
C THR A 122 -3.38 -12.89 6.24
N SER A 123 -2.13 -12.77 6.71
CA SER A 123 -0.96 -13.26 5.98
C SER A 123 -0.69 -14.74 6.24
N HIS A 124 -1.04 -15.23 7.42
CA HIS A 124 -0.97 -16.64 7.79
C HIS A 124 -2.30 -17.04 8.45
N PRO A 125 -2.97 -18.12 7.98
CA PRO A 125 -4.23 -18.57 8.55
C PRO A 125 -4.08 -18.92 10.03
N GLY A 126 -4.96 -18.39 10.90
CA GLY A 126 -5.02 -18.72 12.33
C GLY A 126 -4.01 -17.96 13.21
N ARG A 127 -2.99 -17.35 12.60
CA ARG A 127 -1.92 -16.66 13.33
C ARG A 127 -2.35 -15.23 13.71
N MET A 128 -2.18 -14.89 14.98
CA MET A 128 -2.41 -13.53 15.46
C MET A 128 -1.43 -12.54 14.80
N SER A 129 -1.83 -11.27 14.62
CA SER A 129 -0.95 -10.22 14.08
C SER A 129 0.35 -10.07 14.89
N PRO A 130 1.50 -9.74 14.26
CA PRO A 130 2.74 -9.47 14.99
C PRO A 130 2.58 -8.40 16.07
N ILE A 131 1.85 -7.32 15.76
CA ILE A 131 1.59 -6.22 16.71
C ILE A 131 0.75 -6.74 17.90
N THR A 132 -0.24 -7.59 17.63
CA THR A 132 -1.03 -8.25 18.68
C THR A 132 -0.17 -9.12 19.58
N SER A 133 0.78 -9.90 19.03
CA SER A 133 1.72 -10.71 19.81
C SER A 133 2.60 -9.84 20.70
N VAL A 134 3.13 -8.73 20.19
CA VAL A 134 3.93 -7.78 20.98
C VAL A 134 3.11 -7.18 22.13
N CYS A 135 1.87 -6.75 21.86
CA CYS A 135 0.96 -6.25 22.90
C CYS A 135 0.68 -7.31 23.98
N PHE A 136 0.49 -8.57 23.61
CA PHE A 136 0.31 -9.64 24.60
C PHE A 136 1.59 -9.94 25.39
N ILE A 137 2.78 -9.84 24.79
CA ILE A 137 4.05 -9.94 25.53
C ILE A 137 4.13 -8.83 26.59
N PHE A 138 3.78 -7.60 26.22
CA PHE A 138 3.77 -6.45 27.12
C PHE A 138 2.76 -6.61 28.27
N ILE A 139 1.53 -7.02 27.95
CA ILE A 139 0.47 -7.28 28.93
C ILE A 139 0.80 -8.47 29.82
N GLY A 140 1.23 -9.60 29.25
CA GLY A 140 1.61 -10.80 29.99
C GLY A 140 2.74 -10.51 30.99
N THR A 141 3.73 -9.71 30.58
CA THR A 141 4.82 -9.26 31.47
C THR A 141 4.30 -8.32 32.55
N SER A 142 3.37 -7.43 32.22
CA SER A 142 2.74 -6.51 33.19
C SER A 142 1.93 -7.25 34.25
N LEU A 143 1.11 -8.22 33.82
CA LEU A 143 0.30 -9.07 34.70
C LEU A 143 1.16 -10.00 35.56
N LEU A 144 2.24 -10.55 34.99
CA LEU A 144 3.20 -11.32 35.77
C LEU A 144 3.88 -10.45 36.84
N SER A 145 4.32 -9.24 36.45
CA SER A 145 4.98 -8.28 37.34
C SER A 145 4.11 -7.88 38.54
N LEU A 146 2.79 -7.73 38.36
CA LEU A 146 1.83 -7.49 39.45
C LEU A 146 1.87 -8.56 40.57
N ASN A 147 2.36 -9.76 40.26
CA ASN A 147 2.38 -10.92 41.15
C ASN A 147 3.79 -11.34 41.62
N THR A 148 4.82 -10.50 41.39
CA THR A 148 6.20 -10.78 41.78
C THR A 148 6.60 -10.12 43.11
N LEU A 149 7.68 -10.64 43.72
CA LEU A 149 8.34 -10.08 44.90
C LEU A 149 9.35 -8.96 44.54
N VAL A 150 9.38 -8.51 43.29
CA VAL A 150 10.29 -7.46 42.81
C VAL A 150 9.98 -6.14 43.54
N PRO A 151 10.99 -5.32 43.87
CA PRO A 151 10.77 -4.05 44.55
C PRO A 151 9.78 -3.16 43.81
N PHE A 152 8.92 -2.46 44.57
CA PHE A 152 7.79 -1.68 44.07
C PHE A 152 8.19 -0.74 42.90
N ARG A 153 9.34 -0.07 43.01
CA ARG A 153 9.86 0.88 42.00
C ARG A 153 10.14 0.26 40.63
N TYR A 154 10.67 -0.96 40.59
CA TYR A 154 10.96 -1.65 39.32
C TYR A 154 9.69 -2.24 38.73
N ARG A 155 8.83 -2.80 39.59
CA ARG A 155 7.54 -3.35 39.20
C ARG A 155 6.64 -2.30 38.54
N THR A 156 6.47 -1.14 39.16
CA THR A 156 5.65 -0.06 38.59
C THR A 156 6.23 0.49 37.30
N PHE A 157 7.55 0.64 37.21
CA PHE A 157 8.22 1.08 35.98
C PHE A 157 7.95 0.15 34.80
N VAL A 158 8.08 -1.16 35.00
CA VAL A 158 7.81 -2.17 33.95
C VAL A 158 6.35 -2.11 33.51
N ILE A 159 5.41 -2.07 34.46
CA ILE A 159 3.97 -2.03 34.14
C ILE A 159 3.60 -0.74 33.42
N GLU A 160 4.12 0.41 33.84
CA GLU A 160 3.85 1.70 33.21
C GLU A 160 4.45 1.76 31.79
N ALA A 161 5.70 1.36 31.60
CA ALA A 161 6.36 1.38 30.29
C ALA A 161 5.67 0.46 29.27
N LEU A 162 5.41 -0.79 29.66
CA LEU A 162 4.78 -1.79 28.80
C LEU A 162 3.28 -1.48 28.58
N GLY A 163 2.60 -0.98 29.61
CA GLY A 163 1.21 -0.56 29.52
C GLY A 163 1.03 0.63 28.58
N VAL A 164 1.85 1.69 28.69
CA VAL A 164 1.78 2.84 27.78
C VAL A 164 2.05 2.42 26.36
N SER A 165 3.07 1.58 26.13
CA SER A 165 3.38 1.04 24.80
C SER A 165 2.20 0.28 24.22
N THR A 166 1.55 -0.58 25.01
CA THR A 166 0.34 -1.32 24.60
C THR A 166 -0.82 -0.38 24.28
N LEU A 167 -1.06 0.63 25.13
CA LEU A 167 -2.14 1.59 24.96
C LEU A 167 -1.95 2.44 23.70
N VAL A 168 -0.72 2.88 23.43
CA VAL A 168 -0.41 3.59 22.19
C VAL A 168 -0.71 2.69 21.00
N LEU A 169 -0.18 1.47 20.94
CA LEU A 169 -0.41 0.56 19.82
C LEU A 169 -1.90 0.24 19.61
N SER A 170 -2.69 0.08 20.69
CA SER A 170 -4.12 -0.21 20.59
C SER A 170 -4.96 1.01 20.18
N LEU A 171 -4.68 2.20 20.70
CA LEU A 171 -5.37 3.43 20.29
C LEU A 171 -5.04 3.82 18.86
N MET A 172 -3.78 3.66 18.47
CA MET A 172 -3.30 3.83 17.10
C MET A 172 -4.16 2.89 16.22
N ALA A 173 -4.26 1.58 16.54
CA ALA A 173 -5.08 0.65 15.76
C ALA A 173 -6.57 1.07 15.65
N LEU A 174 -7.17 1.55 16.74
CA LEU A 174 -8.55 2.07 16.72
C LEU A 174 -8.69 3.31 15.81
N PHE A 175 -7.73 4.24 15.87
CA PHE A 175 -7.69 5.42 15.03
C PHE A 175 -7.56 5.06 13.54
N GLY A 176 -6.78 4.04 13.20
CA GLY A 176 -6.69 3.51 11.84
C GLY A 176 -8.02 3.00 11.30
N TYR A 177 -8.82 2.32 12.14
CA TYR A 177 -10.17 1.89 11.77
C TYR A 177 -11.15 3.06 11.61
N LEU A 178 -11.05 4.11 12.44
CA LEU A 178 -11.93 5.28 12.36
C LEU A 178 -11.65 6.16 11.14
N THR A 179 -10.38 6.34 10.79
CA THR A 179 -9.96 7.22 9.68
C THR A 179 -9.91 6.52 8.32
N GLY A 180 -9.97 5.19 8.29
CA GLY A 180 -9.80 4.40 7.08
C GLY A 180 -8.36 4.40 6.53
N ILE A 181 -7.42 5.09 7.20
CA ILE A 181 -6.02 5.12 6.82
C ILE A 181 -5.43 3.72 7.07
N ARG A 182 -4.97 3.07 6.00
CA ARG A 182 -4.43 1.70 6.01
C ARG A 182 -3.01 1.62 6.62
N THR A 183 -2.71 2.39 7.65
CA THR A 183 -1.36 2.57 8.23
C THR A 183 -1.01 1.58 9.35
N TYR A 184 -1.90 0.63 9.61
CA TYR A 184 -1.78 -0.29 10.74
C TYR A 184 -1.56 -1.71 10.27
N GLY A 185 -0.34 -2.18 10.50
CA GLY A 185 0.21 -3.40 9.92
C GLY A 185 1.38 -3.03 9.03
N TRP A 186 2.54 -3.61 9.30
CA TRP A 186 3.62 -3.65 8.32
C TRP A 186 2.99 -4.18 7.03
N SER A 187 3.08 -3.45 5.91
CA SER A 187 2.21 -3.53 4.72
C SER A 187 1.80 -4.95 4.24
N ASN A 188 2.60 -5.97 4.56
CA ASN A 188 2.41 -7.36 4.16
C ASN A 188 1.93 -8.31 5.28
N TYR A 189 1.72 -7.83 6.50
CA TYR A 189 1.39 -8.63 7.69
C TYR A 189 -0.06 -8.45 8.15
N THR A 190 -0.60 -9.50 8.78
CA THR A 190 -1.95 -9.54 9.37
C THR A 190 -2.17 -8.32 10.25
N LYS A 191 -3.30 -7.62 10.05
CA LYS A 191 -3.67 -6.45 10.84
C LYS A 191 -4.33 -6.85 12.16
N MET A 192 -4.27 -5.97 13.15
CA MET A 192 -4.91 -6.18 14.46
C MET A 192 -6.42 -5.93 14.34
N ALA A 193 -7.27 -6.87 14.77
CA ALA A 193 -8.72 -6.69 14.71
C ALA A 193 -9.22 -5.54 15.62
N VAL A 194 -10.29 -4.85 15.21
CA VAL A 194 -10.83 -3.66 15.93
C VAL A 194 -11.23 -3.96 17.37
N HIS A 195 -11.92 -5.08 17.61
CA HIS A 195 -12.33 -5.50 18.96
C HIS A 195 -11.13 -6.01 19.79
N THR A 196 -10.09 -6.53 19.14
CA THR A 196 -8.82 -6.85 19.81
C THR A 196 -8.18 -5.56 20.35
N ALA A 197 -8.16 -4.47 19.58
CA ALA A 197 -7.66 -3.18 20.03
C ALA A 197 -8.47 -2.58 21.18
N ALA A 198 -9.80 -2.73 21.14
CA ALA A 198 -10.67 -2.35 22.25
C ALA A 198 -10.34 -3.14 23.53
N CYS A 199 -10.17 -4.48 23.44
CA CYS A 199 -9.79 -5.31 24.58
C CYS A 199 -8.46 -4.90 25.22
N PHE A 200 -7.42 -4.63 24.42
CA PHE A 200 -6.14 -4.16 24.96
C PHE A 200 -6.27 -2.81 25.67
N THR A 201 -7.06 -1.89 25.10
CA THR A 201 -7.31 -0.58 25.68
C THR A 201 -8.00 -0.72 27.04
N ILE A 202 -9.09 -1.50 27.11
CA ILE A 202 -9.83 -1.77 28.35
C ILE A 202 -8.93 -2.44 29.40
N LEU A 203 -8.17 -3.47 29.01
CA LEU A 203 -7.30 -4.21 29.91
C LEU A 203 -6.19 -3.34 30.49
N THR A 204 -5.55 -2.52 29.65
CA THR A 204 -4.46 -1.63 30.08
C THR A 204 -4.96 -0.58 31.05
N VAL A 205 -6.13 0.02 30.80
CA VAL A 205 -6.78 0.95 31.73
C VAL A 205 -7.09 0.27 33.06
N GLY A 206 -7.57 -0.98 33.03
CA GLY A 206 -7.79 -1.78 34.23
C GLY A 206 -6.51 -2.04 35.04
N ILE A 207 -5.41 -2.38 34.38
CA ILE A 207 -4.10 -2.59 35.00
C ILE A 207 -3.60 -1.29 35.66
N PHE A 208 -3.74 -0.15 34.99
CA PHE A 208 -3.39 1.15 35.57
C PHE A 208 -4.26 1.51 36.77
N ALA A 209 -5.58 1.29 36.70
CA ALA A 209 -6.48 1.50 37.84
C ALA A 209 -6.01 0.74 39.09
N ARG A 210 -5.47 -0.48 38.93
CA ARG A 210 -4.93 -1.29 40.02
C ARG A 210 -3.66 -0.69 40.63
N LEU A 211 -2.80 -0.05 39.83
CA LEU A 211 -1.63 0.66 40.34
C LEU A 211 -2.03 1.86 41.22
N PHE A 212 -3.13 2.55 40.89
CA PHE A 212 -3.63 3.69 41.67
C PHE A 212 -4.22 3.28 43.04
N GLU A 213 -4.69 2.05 43.21
CA GLU A 213 -5.20 1.53 44.48
C GLU A 213 -4.12 1.10 45.47
N SER A 214 -2.89 0.85 45.01
CA SER A 214 -1.82 0.38 45.90
C SER A 214 -1.45 1.48 46.89
N PRO A 215 -1.40 1.21 48.22
CA PRO A 215 -1.01 2.20 49.20
C PRO A 215 0.45 2.57 48.99
N ILE A 216 0.68 3.72 48.34
CA ILE A 216 2.00 4.29 48.12
C ILE A 216 2.44 4.97 49.42
N LYS A 217 3.62 4.64 49.95
CA LYS A 217 4.22 5.38 51.08
C LYS A 217 4.54 6.80 50.61
N GLU A 218 4.35 7.83 51.45
CA GLU A 218 4.56 9.25 51.08
C GLU A 218 5.92 9.51 50.39
N GLN A 219 6.99 8.83 50.83
CA GLN A 219 8.34 8.93 50.24
C GLN A 219 8.43 8.43 48.78
N GLU A 220 7.59 7.47 48.39
CA GLU A 220 7.50 6.95 47.01
C GLU A 220 6.59 7.83 46.12
N GLN A 221 5.72 8.64 46.73
CA GLN A 221 4.72 9.46 46.04
C GLN A 221 5.35 10.59 45.20
N HIS A 222 6.43 11.21 45.70
CA HIS A 222 7.16 12.25 44.98
C HIS A 222 7.92 11.70 43.76
N GLN A 223 8.50 10.50 43.86
CA GLN A 223 9.17 9.83 42.73
C GLN A 223 8.17 9.39 41.65
N ILE A 224 6.95 9.01 42.03
CA ILE A 224 5.90 8.55 41.11
C ILE A 224 5.27 9.72 40.33
N LYS A 225 5.13 10.91 40.93
CA LYS A 225 4.53 12.07 40.26
C LYS A 225 5.31 12.49 39.01
N HIS A 226 6.64 12.59 39.10
CA HIS A 226 7.47 12.93 37.93
C HIS A 226 7.53 11.81 36.88
N ARG A 227 7.47 10.54 37.30
CA ARG A 227 7.41 9.38 36.40
C ARG A 227 6.13 9.33 35.56
N LYS A 228 4.98 9.71 36.12
CA LYS A 228 3.71 9.76 35.38
C LYS A 228 3.77 10.74 34.21
N SER A 229 4.34 11.93 34.41
CA SER A 229 4.54 12.92 33.34
C SER A 229 5.50 12.42 32.26
N LEU A 230 6.56 11.69 32.65
CA LEU A 230 7.49 11.08 31.69
C LEU A 230 6.78 10.07 30.77
N PHE A 231 5.97 9.19 31.34
CA PHE A 231 5.24 8.17 30.58
C PHE A 231 4.14 8.75 29.68
N VAL A 232 3.46 9.81 30.12
CA VAL A 232 2.56 10.58 29.25
C VAL A 232 3.34 11.21 28.10
N GLY A 233 4.52 11.79 28.36
CA GLY A 233 5.40 12.34 27.33
C GLY A 233 5.87 11.29 26.32
N ILE A 234 6.30 10.11 26.79
CA ILE A 234 6.68 8.98 25.93
C ILE A 234 5.49 8.52 25.08
N GLY A 235 4.31 8.40 25.69
CA GLY A 235 3.09 8.05 24.97
C GLY A 235 2.76 9.04 23.84
N ALA A 236 2.80 10.35 24.15
CA ALA A 236 2.58 11.40 23.17
C ALA A 236 3.63 11.38 22.05
N PHE A 237 4.90 11.17 22.38
CA PHE A 237 5.99 11.08 21.41
C PHE A 237 5.85 9.86 20.50
N LEU A 238 5.46 8.69 21.04
CA LEU A 238 5.21 7.49 20.24
C LEU A 238 4.02 7.69 19.29
N VAL A 239 2.93 8.30 19.77
CA VAL A 239 1.79 8.66 18.91
C VAL A 239 2.24 9.60 17.79
N PHE A 240 3.03 10.62 18.11
CA PHE A 240 3.58 11.54 17.11
C PHE A 240 4.44 10.81 16.06
N LEU A 241 5.40 9.98 16.48
CA LEU A 241 6.27 9.23 15.56
C LEU A 241 5.46 8.31 14.64
N LEU A 242 4.47 7.63 15.20
CA LEU A 242 3.63 6.69 14.47
C LEU A 242 2.71 7.41 13.47
N LEU A 243 2.14 8.56 13.85
CA LEU A 243 1.37 9.43 12.95
C LEU A 243 2.25 10.02 11.85
N TRP A 244 3.46 10.46 12.17
CA TRP A 244 4.43 10.94 11.19
C TRP A 244 4.73 9.85 10.16
N GLN A 245 5.06 8.64 10.61
CA GLN A 245 5.36 7.53 9.72
C GLN A 245 4.15 7.16 8.85
N ALA A 246 2.96 7.16 9.43
CA ALA A 246 1.70 6.90 8.74
C ALA A 246 1.44 7.91 7.60
N LEU A 247 1.57 9.21 7.90
CA LEU A 247 1.40 10.29 6.93
C LEU A 247 2.46 10.22 5.83
N GLY A 248 3.73 10.04 6.19
CA GLY A 248 4.82 9.93 5.22
C GLY A 248 4.69 8.73 4.27
N ASN A 249 4.14 7.60 4.76
CA ASN A 249 3.87 6.45 3.89
C ASN A 249 2.71 6.71 2.92
N GLN A 250 1.66 7.41 3.38
CA GLN A 250 0.52 7.76 2.53
C GLN A 250 0.92 8.74 1.42
N GLU A 251 1.77 9.71 1.73
CA GLU A 251 2.30 10.66 0.76
C GLU A 251 3.10 9.96 -0.34
N ARG A 252 3.97 9.00 0.02
CA ARG A 252 4.74 8.20 -0.95
C ARG A 252 3.85 7.41 -1.90
N VAL A 253 2.87 6.69 -1.35
CA VAL A 253 1.94 5.88 -2.17
C VAL A 253 1.10 6.77 -3.08
N ALA A 254 0.65 7.93 -2.60
CA ALA A 254 -0.09 8.89 -3.42
C ALA A 254 0.77 9.46 -4.56
N LEU A 255 2.04 9.76 -4.28
CA LEU A 255 2.99 10.25 -5.28
C LEU A 255 3.26 9.19 -6.37
N GLU A 256 3.54 7.94 -5.98
CA GLU A 256 3.75 6.84 -6.92
C GLU A 256 2.51 6.59 -7.78
N GLY A 257 1.32 6.60 -7.18
CA GLY A 257 0.05 6.46 -7.91
C GLY A 257 -0.14 7.57 -8.95
N LYS A 258 0.19 8.82 -8.59
CA LYS A 258 0.11 9.96 -9.50
C LYS A 258 1.12 9.86 -10.65
N ILE A 259 2.37 9.47 -10.37
CA ILE A 259 3.40 9.25 -11.40
C ILE A 259 2.98 8.16 -12.38
N LYS A 260 2.45 7.03 -11.86
CA LYS A 260 1.99 5.92 -12.70
C LYS A 260 0.84 6.35 -13.61
N SER A 261 -0.17 7.02 -13.05
CA SER A 261 -1.32 7.50 -13.82
C SER A 261 -0.90 8.53 -14.87
N GLN A 262 -0.01 9.47 -14.54
CA GLN A 262 0.52 10.43 -15.52
C GLN A 262 1.31 9.73 -16.64
N THR A 263 2.10 8.71 -16.33
CA THR A 263 2.85 7.93 -17.32
C THR A 263 1.92 7.17 -18.26
N GLU A 264 0.86 6.56 -17.73
CA GLU A 264 -0.16 5.89 -18.54
C GLU A 264 -0.90 6.89 -19.45
N SER A 265 -1.26 8.06 -18.95
CA SER A 265 -1.89 9.11 -19.76
C SER A 265 -0.97 9.64 -20.87
N ILE A 266 0.32 9.88 -20.59
CA ILE A 266 1.30 10.31 -21.60
C ILE A 266 1.45 9.23 -22.68
N LYS A 267 1.50 7.95 -22.30
CA LYS A 267 1.57 6.85 -23.26
C LYS A 267 0.35 6.85 -24.19
N LEU A 268 -0.86 6.90 -23.63
CA LEU A 268 -2.10 6.93 -24.41
C LEU A 268 -2.16 8.15 -25.33
N PHE A 269 -1.69 9.29 -24.87
CA PHE A 269 -1.60 10.51 -25.67
C PHE A 269 -0.64 10.33 -26.85
N ILE A 270 0.59 9.86 -26.62
CA ILE A 270 1.57 9.59 -27.69
C ILE A 270 1.00 8.59 -28.70
N ASP A 271 0.45 7.47 -28.23
CA ASP A 271 -0.16 6.44 -29.10
C ASP A 271 -1.27 7.05 -29.98
N SER A 272 -2.16 7.85 -29.41
CA SER A 272 -3.23 8.53 -30.15
C SER A 272 -2.69 9.53 -31.19
N GLN A 273 -1.64 10.27 -30.83
CA GLN A 273 -1.04 11.28 -31.70
C GLN A 273 -0.30 10.63 -32.87
N ILE A 274 0.43 9.53 -32.64
CA ILE A 274 1.04 8.73 -33.70
C ILE A 274 -0.05 8.13 -34.60
N LYS A 275 -1.10 7.55 -34.02
CA LYS A 275 -2.20 6.93 -34.77
C LYS A 275 -2.90 7.91 -35.71
N THR A 276 -3.08 9.15 -35.26
CA THR A 276 -3.70 10.21 -36.08
C THR A 276 -2.86 10.54 -37.33
N ARG A 277 -1.53 10.55 -37.21
CA ARG A 277 -0.59 10.78 -38.32
C ARG A 277 -0.53 9.58 -39.26
N GLU A 278 -0.58 8.39 -38.69
CA GLU A 278 -0.70 7.14 -39.44
C GLU A 278 -1.95 7.12 -40.32
N ASP A 279 -3.12 7.38 -39.73
CA ASP A 279 -4.38 7.41 -40.47
C ASP A 279 -4.38 8.49 -41.56
N ALA A 280 -3.68 9.60 -41.35
CA ALA A 280 -3.45 10.64 -42.35
C ALA A 280 -2.69 10.12 -43.58
N LEU A 281 -1.55 9.45 -43.38
CA LEU A 281 -0.78 8.88 -44.47
C LEU A 281 -1.53 7.75 -45.17
N ILE A 282 -2.30 6.94 -44.42
CA ILE A 282 -3.16 5.89 -45.01
C ILE A 282 -4.20 6.51 -45.95
N ARG A 283 -4.83 7.63 -45.56
CA ARG A 283 -5.78 8.34 -46.45
C ARG A 283 -5.09 8.84 -47.72
N MET A 284 -3.89 9.39 -47.58
CA MET A 284 -3.09 9.86 -48.72
C MET A 284 -2.71 8.70 -49.66
N ALA A 285 -2.26 7.57 -49.11
CA ALA A 285 -1.92 6.37 -49.86
C ALA A 285 -3.14 5.82 -50.61
N LYS A 286 -4.28 5.63 -49.94
CA LYS A 286 -5.53 5.15 -50.56
C LYS A 286 -6.00 6.05 -51.71
N ARG A 287 -5.87 7.37 -51.57
CA ARG A 287 -6.23 8.31 -52.64
C ARG A 287 -5.37 8.09 -53.90
N ARG A 288 -4.08 7.80 -53.70
CA ARG A 288 -3.16 7.50 -54.79
C ARG A 288 -3.39 6.11 -55.40
N GLU A 289 -3.78 5.11 -54.61
CA GLU A 289 -4.16 3.79 -55.13
C GLU A 289 -5.30 3.89 -56.15
N ILE A 290 -6.26 4.78 -55.89
CA ILE A 290 -7.40 5.05 -56.77
C ILE A 290 -6.97 5.87 -57.99
N ARG A 291 -6.12 6.88 -57.80
CA ARG A 291 -5.63 7.77 -58.86
C ARG A 291 -4.12 7.65 -59.04
N PHE A 292 -3.70 6.59 -59.73
CA PHE A 292 -2.29 6.25 -59.91
C PHE A 292 -1.51 7.32 -60.71
N ASP A 293 -2.19 8.00 -61.63
CA ASP A 293 -1.68 9.07 -62.51
C ASP A 293 -1.81 10.48 -61.89
N MET A 294 -1.95 10.57 -60.57
CA MET A 294 -2.06 11.85 -59.86
C MET A 294 -0.91 12.80 -60.24
N PRO A 295 -1.20 14.02 -60.74
CA PRO A 295 -0.19 15.03 -61.02
C PRO A 295 0.61 15.39 -59.76
N LYS A 296 1.87 15.75 -59.96
CA LYS A 296 2.77 16.08 -58.86
C LYS A 296 2.26 17.27 -58.04
N GLU A 297 1.69 18.27 -58.71
CA GLU A 297 1.14 19.48 -58.11
C GLU A 297 -0.01 19.17 -57.14
N GLU A 298 -0.86 18.21 -57.49
CA GLU A 298 -1.97 17.78 -56.62
C GLU A 298 -1.46 17.00 -55.40
N TRP A 299 -0.43 16.16 -55.58
CA TRP A 299 0.21 15.46 -54.47
C TRP A 299 0.90 16.42 -53.50
N GLU A 300 1.60 17.42 -54.04
CA GLU A 300 2.28 18.46 -53.23
C GLU A 300 1.25 19.28 -52.44
N ALA A 301 0.11 19.63 -53.04
CA ALA A 301 -0.98 20.32 -52.36
C ALA A 301 -1.56 19.47 -51.21
N ASP A 302 -1.81 18.17 -51.44
CA ASP A 302 -2.32 17.25 -50.40
C ASP A 302 -1.27 17.09 -49.27
N ALA A 303 0.00 16.85 -49.60
CA ALA A 303 1.09 16.72 -48.62
C ALA A 303 1.24 17.98 -47.76
N THR A 304 1.15 19.16 -48.38
CA THR A 304 1.22 20.45 -47.67
C THR A 304 0.10 20.59 -46.64
N ALA A 305 -1.13 20.20 -47.01
CA ALA A 305 -2.26 20.24 -46.11
C ALA A 305 -2.07 19.31 -44.89
N TYR A 306 -1.49 18.12 -45.09
CA TYR A 306 -1.14 17.20 -43.99
C TYR A 306 -0.05 17.77 -43.09
N LEU A 307 1.01 18.34 -43.65
CA LEU A 307 2.09 18.97 -42.88
C LEU A 307 1.59 20.15 -42.02
N ALA A 308 0.63 20.92 -42.54
CA ALA A 308 0.02 22.03 -41.81
C ALA A 308 -0.95 21.54 -40.70
N SER A 309 -1.68 20.46 -40.95
CA SER A 309 -2.70 19.93 -40.02
C SER A 309 -2.11 19.05 -38.92
N TYR A 310 -0.95 18.43 -39.15
CA TYR A 310 -0.33 17.49 -38.24
C TYR A 310 1.13 17.85 -38.00
N GLN A 311 1.41 18.51 -36.89
CA GLN A 311 2.77 18.89 -36.52
C GLN A 311 3.66 17.66 -36.27
N GLY A 312 4.98 17.79 -36.42
CA GLY A 312 5.94 16.73 -36.11
C GLY A 312 6.38 15.86 -37.29
N PHE A 313 5.71 15.96 -38.45
CA PHE A 313 6.32 15.53 -39.71
C PHE A 313 7.53 16.44 -40.02
N GLN A 314 8.66 15.82 -40.34
CA GLN A 314 9.79 16.50 -40.95
C GLN A 314 9.60 16.62 -42.47
N ALA A 315 9.09 15.55 -43.08
CA ALA A 315 8.73 15.48 -44.49
C ALA A 315 7.70 14.38 -44.72
N ILE A 316 6.94 14.52 -45.81
CA ILE A 316 6.16 13.45 -46.42
C ILE A 316 6.78 13.14 -47.78
N GLU A 317 6.96 11.85 -48.08
CA GLU A 317 7.63 11.39 -49.28
C GLU A 317 6.76 10.41 -50.06
N TRP A 318 6.88 10.43 -51.39
CA TRP A 318 6.44 9.35 -52.25
C TRP A 318 7.65 8.64 -52.85
N VAL A 319 7.65 7.33 -52.69
CA VAL A 319 8.70 6.42 -53.16
C VAL A 319 8.12 5.48 -54.19
N ASP A 320 8.83 5.29 -55.30
CA ASP A 320 8.40 4.39 -56.37
C ASP A 320 8.59 2.90 -56.02
N SER A 321 8.18 2.02 -56.94
CA SER A 321 8.33 0.56 -56.78
C SER A 321 9.79 0.07 -56.73
N SER A 322 10.76 0.93 -57.09
CA SER A 322 12.21 0.67 -57.01
C SER A 322 12.85 1.21 -55.73
N TYR A 323 12.02 1.67 -54.78
CA TYR A 323 12.43 2.22 -53.48
C TYR A 323 13.19 3.55 -53.57
N ILE A 324 13.01 4.29 -54.67
CA ILE A 324 13.61 5.61 -54.87
C ILE A 324 12.62 6.70 -54.47
N VAL A 325 13.06 7.64 -53.63
CA VAL A 325 12.28 8.84 -53.25
C VAL A 325 12.11 9.73 -54.46
N ARG A 326 10.88 9.88 -54.96
CA ARG A 326 10.59 10.69 -56.15
C ARG A 326 10.03 12.05 -55.81
N TRP A 327 9.11 12.12 -54.87
CA TRP A 327 8.51 13.38 -54.44
C TRP A 327 8.68 13.55 -52.93
N ILE A 328 8.94 14.78 -52.50
CA ILE A 328 9.20 15.13 -51.11
C ILE A 328 8.62 16.50 -50.79
N MET A 329 7.96 16.62 -49.64
CA MET A 329 7.41 17.88 -49.15
C MET A 329 7.65 18.03 -47.64
N PRO A 330 8.16 19.18 -47.15
CA PRO A 330 8.70 20.30 -47.93
C PRO A 330 10.04 19.91 -48.58
N ARG A 331 10.37 20.52 -49.73
CA ARG A 331 11.67 20.31 -50.36
C ARG A 331 12.81 20.99 -49.58
N GLU A 332 12.53 22.17 -49.04
CA GLU A 332 13.49 22.95 -48.25
C GLU A 332 13.99 22.16 -47.03
N GLY A 333 15.30 21.97 -46.94
CA GLY A 333 15.95 21.24 -45.85
C GLY A 333 15.87 19.71 -45.98
N ASN A 334 15.25 19.18 -47.03
CA ASN A 334 15.14 17.75 -47.31
C ASN A 334 15.70 17.37 -48.70
N GLU A 335 16.44 18.26 -49.37
CA GLU A 335 16.95 18.09 -50.73
C GLU A 335 17.86 16.86 -50.88
N SER A 336 18.60 16.53 -49.81
CA SER A 336 19.51 15.37 -49.76
C SER A 336 18.79 14.01 -49.83
N ALA A 337 17.48 13.98 -49.61
CA ALA A 337 16.66 12.77 -49.69
C ALA A 337 16.02 12.58 -51.07
N GLN A 338 16.01 13.60 -51.93
CA GLN A 338 15.49 13.49 -53.30
C GLN A 338 16.31 12.49 -54.11
N ASP A 339 15.62 11.58 -54.82
CA ASP A 339 16.19 10.48 -55.60
C ASP A 339 17.08 9.51 -54.79
N PHE A 340 16.97 9.53 -53.47
CA PHE A 340 17.66 8.59 -52.60
C PHE A 340 16.97 7.21 -52.64
N ASN A 341 17.76 6.14 -52.75
CA ASN A 341 17.26 4.77 -52.67
C ASN A 341 17.25 4.28 -51.21
N LEU A 342 16.05 4.04 -50.67
CA LEU A 342 15.85 3.64 -49.29
C LEU A 342 16.39 2.24 -48.96
N ALA A 343 16.54 1.37 -49.96
CA ALA A 343 17.04 0.01 -49.77
C ALA A 343 18.58 -0.05 -49.59
N LEU A 344 19.29 1.08 -49.72
CA LEU A 344 20.74 1.14 -49.52
C LEU A 344 21.17 0.97 -48.06
N GLU A 345 20.28 1.26 -47.11
CA GLU A 345 20.57 1.12 -45.68
C GLU A 345 19.79 -0.08 -45.10
N PRO A 346 20.46 -1.02 -44.40
CA PRO A 346 19.85 -2.26 -43.94
C PRO A 346 18.58 -2.10 -43.11
N HIS A 347 18.55 -1.16 -42.15
CA HIS A 347 17.41 -0.98 -41.26
C HIS A 347 16.19 -0.39 -41.98
N ARG A 348 16.40 0.51 -42.94
CA ARG A 348 15.33 1.00 -43.82
C ARG A 348 14.78 -0.11 -44.71
N LYS A 349 15.67 -0.91 -45.31
CA LYS A 349 15.32 -2.02 -46.19
C LYS A 349 14.48 -3.08 -45.49
N GLU A 350 14.86 -3.46 -44.27
CA GLU A 350 14.13 -4.48 -43.53
C GLU A 350 12.67 -4.06 -43.26
N ALA A 351 12.47 -2.84 -42.77
CA ALA A 351 11.12 -2.35 -42.46
C ALA A 351 10.27 -2.13 -43.71
N LEU A 352 10.86 -1.71 -44.84
CA LEU A 352 10.11 -1.53 -46.09
C LEU A 352 9.70 -2.88 -46.71
N GLU A 353 10.58 -3.88 -46.74
CA GLU A 353 10.24 -5.21 -47.28
C GLU A 353 9.17 -5.88 -46.42
N ARG A 354 9.28 -5.81 -45.08
CA ARG A 354 8.22 -6.31 -44.19
C ARG A 354 6.88 -5.61 -44.41
N SER A 355 6.90 -4.30 -44.68
CA SER A 355 5.68 -3.53 -44.96
C SER A 355 5.01 -4.00 -46.25
N LYS A 356 5.81 -4.23 -47.29
CA LYS A 356 5.37 -4.77 -48.58
C LYS A 356 4.84 -6.19 -48.44
N GLU A 357 5.59 -7.11 -47.84
CA GLU A 357 5.21 -8.52 -47.68
C GLU A 357 3.89 -8.68 -46.92
N ASN A 358 3.72 -7.94 -45.83
CA ASN A 358 2.54 -8.06 -44.98
C ASN A 358 1.36 -7.19 -45.43
N LYS A 359 1.55 -6.34 -46.45
CA LYS A 359 0.58 -5.31 -46.85
C LYS A 359 0.10 -4.45 -45.68
N GLN A 360 1.00 -4.19 -44.73
CA GLN A 360 0.74 -3.44 -43.52
C GLN A 360 1.71 -2.29 -43.40
N ILE A 361 1.29 -1.23 -42.71
CA ILE A 361 2.18 -0.15 -42.36
C ILE A 361 3.33 -0.66 -41.48
N MET A 362 4.49 -0.03 -41.56
CA MET A 362 5.63 -0.35 -40.69
C MET A 362 6.38 0.90 -40.28
N PHE A 363 6.83 0.92 -39.04
CA PHE A 363 7.80 1.90 -38.56
C PHE A 363 9.20 1.31 -38.68
N THR A 364 10.18 2.14 -39.05
CA THR A 364 11.59 1.78 -38.85
C THR A 364 11.95 1.82 -37.37
N GLN A 365 13.05 1.16 -37.01
CA GLN A 365 13.77 1.56 -35.80
C GLN A 365 14.31 2.99 -35.95
N ILE A 366 14.86 3.55 -34.87
CA ILE A 366 15.50 4.86 -34.93
C ILE A 366 16.72 4.78 -35.86
N VAL A 367 16.71 5.57 -36.92
CA VAL A 367 17.77 5.66 -37.93
C VAL A 367 18.31 7.10 -38.00
N GLU A 368 19.52 7.26 -38.55
CA GLU A 368 20.02 8.58 -38.94
C GLU A 368 19.35 8.99 -40.25
N LEU A 369 18.57 10.07 -40.21
CA LEU A 369 17.83 10.60 -41.36
C LEU A 369 18.81 11.23 -42.37
N LYS A 370 18.52 11.08 -43.66
CA LYS A 370 19.33 11.72 -44.72
C LYS A 370 19.25 13.24 -44.68
N GLN A 371 18.14 13.72 -44.15
CA GLN A 371 17.81 15.11 -43.88
C GLN A 371 18.38 15.58 -42.52
N GLY A 372 19.22 14.76 -41.87
CA GLY A 372 19.92 15.07 -40.64
C GLY A 372 19.14 14.74 -39.36
N GLY A 373 19.90 14.31 -38.33
CA GLY A 373 19.37 13.95 -37.01
C GLY A 373 18.87 12.52 -36.91
N LYS A 374 18.48 12.11 -35.69
CA LYS A 374 17.90 10.80 -35.41
C LYS A 374 16.38 10.84 -35.51
N GLY A 375 15.82 9.87 -36.23
CA GLY A 375 14.40 9.83 -36.56
C GLY A 375 13.92 8.42 -36.89
N PHE A 376 12.67 8.31 -37.28
CA PHE A 376 12.10 7.08 -37.81
C PHE A 376 11.19 7.39 -38.99
N LEU A 377 10.97 6.38 -39.83
CA LEU A 377 10.12 6.46 -41.00
C LEU A 377 8.87 5.60 -40.76
N LEU A 378 7.73 6.10 -41.21
CA LEU A 378 6.49 5.33 -41.30
C LEU A 378 6.24 5.00 -42.76
N TYR A 379 6.29 3.72 -43.12
CA TYR A 379 5.99 3.22 -44.46
C TYR A 379 4.51 2.86 -44.57
N VAL A 380 3.84 3.42 -45.59
CA VAL A 380 2.48 3.04 -45.98
C VAL A 380 2.53 2.50 -47.41
N PRO A 381 2.37 1.18 -47.62
CA PRO A 381 2.48 0.58 -48.93
C PRO A 381 1.28 0.95 -49.80
N ILE A 382 1.54 1.15 -51.10
CA ILE A 382 0.54 1.51 -52.11
C ILE A 382 0.42 0.36 -53.09
N TYR A 383 -0.80 -0.09 -53.35
CA TYR A 383 -1.10 -1.11 -54.36
C TYR A 383 -2.05 -0.56 -55.42
N SER A 384 -1.61 -0.53 -56.68
CA SER A 384 -2.48 -0.27 -57.82
C SER A 384 -2.81 -1.59 -58.52
N ASN A 385 -4.10 -1.91 -58.70
CA ASN A 385 -4.55 -3.16 -59.28
C ASN A 385 -3.90 -4.41 -58.66
N ASN A 386 -3.75 -4.42 -57.33
CA ASN A 386 -3.10 -5.48 -56.54
C ASN A 386 -1.59 -5.65 -56.78
N ASN A 387 -0.96 -4.80 -57.59
CA ASN A 387 0.49 -4.73 -57.78
C ASN A 387 1.10 -3.63 -56.91
N PHE A 388 2.23 -3.93 -56.28
CA PHE A 388 2.96 -2.98 -55.45
C PHE A 388 3.45 -1.79 -56.31
N SER A 389 3.06 -0.59 -55.93
CA SER A 389 3.30 0.65 -56.68
C SER A 389 4.27 1.62 -55.99
N GLY A 390 4.71 1.30 -54.76
CA GLY A 390 5.59 2.14 -53.97
C GLY A 390 5.04 2.41 -52.56
N PHE A 391 5.51 3.48 -51.94
CA PHE A 391 5.13 3.86 -50.57
C PHE A 391 4.78 5.34 -50.48
N ILE A 392 3.84 5.67 -49.58
CA ILE A 392 3.81 6.99 -48.93
C ILE A 392 4.58 6.87 -47.62
N LEU A 393 5.41 7.87 -47.31
CA LEU A 393 6.21 7.87 -46.10
C LEU A 393 6.01 9.13 -45.29
N GLY A 394 5.99 8.94 -43.97
CA GLY A 394 6.18 10.02 -43.00
C GLY A 394 7.58 9.96 -42.42
N VAL A 395 8.31 11.06 -42.50
CA VAL A 395 9.62 11.22 -41.86
C VAL A 395 9.43 11.94 -40.54
N PHE A 396 9.88 11.33 -39.44
CA PHE A 396 9.77 11.91 -38.09
C PHE A 396 11.14 12.08 -37.46
N ARG A 397 11.50 13.31 -37.10
CA ARG A 397 12.65 13.57 -36.23
C ARG A 397 12.21 13.45 -34.77
N VAL A 398 12.86 12.57 -34.00
CA VAL A 398 12.47 12.30 -32.60
C VAL A 398 12.40 13.59 -31.78
N SER A 399 13.45 14.43 -31.83
CA SER A 399 13.51 15.66 -31.05
C SER A 399 12.38 16.65 -31.37
N THR A 400 12.01 16.74 -32.65
CA THR A 400 10.98 17.68 -33.13
C THR A 400 9.59 17.17 -32.78
N LEU A 401 9.34 15.89 -33.05
CA LEU A 401 8.07 15.24 -32.73
C LEU A 401 7.77 15.33 -31.23
N PHE A 402 8.72 14.94 -30.37
CA PHE A 402 8.51 15.02 -28.91
C PHE A 402 8.33 16.46 -28.42
N ARG A 403 9.01 17.45 -29.01
CA ARG A 403 8.81 18.86 -28.64
C ARG A 403 7.37 19.29 -28.89
N PHE A 404 6.78 18.94 -30.03
CA PHE A 404 5.38 19.25 -30.35
C PHE A 404 4.41 18.50 -29.43
N LEU A 405 4.60 17.19 -29.27
CA LEU A 405 3.75 16.37 -28.42
C LEU A 405 3.74 16.83 -26.95
N LEU A 406 4.85 17.35 -26.45
CA LEU A 406 4.96 17.81 -25.06
C LEU A 406 4.50 19.27 -24.87
N GLN A 407 4.53 20.10 -25.92
CA GLN A 407 4.01 21.48 -25.85
C GLN A 407 2.49 21.53 -25.91
N GLU A 408 1.83 20.61 -26.62
CA GLU A 408 0.36 20.50 -26.67
C GLU A 408 -0.28 19.94 -25.38
N ASN A 409 0.53 19.44 -24.44
CA ASN A 409 0.07 18.85 -23.18
C ASN A 409 0.06 19.86 -21.99
N ASN A 410 0.40 21.12 -22.25
CA ASN A 410 0.23 22.24 -21.31
C ASN A 410 -0.86 23.16 -21.84
#